data_AF-A0A426XIH9-F1
#
_entry.id   AF-A0A426XIH9-F1
#
_cell.length_a   1.000
_cell.length_b   1.000
_cell.length_c   1.000
_cell.angle_alpha   90.00
_cell.angle_beta   90.00
_cell.angle_gamma   90.00
#
_symmetry.space_group_name_H-M   'P 1'
#
loop_
_entity.id
_entity.type
_entity.pdbx_description
1 polymer ?
#
loop_
_entity_poly.entity_id
_entity_poly.type
_entity_poly.pdbx_seq_one_letter_code
_entity_poly.pdbx_strand_id
1 'polypeptide(L)'
;METLDEGVEEYSWRDVVLPALIPVVQEPVDLERESRQRRRGRDILVAVDHGPNSKHALHWALAHLCRLADTVHFVHNSIGVQDEVVYEVSKRRMDELAVEAFQIAMVRSQGRIVEGEAGKMICREAERLKPAAVVMGTRGRGRIQR
;
A
#
# COMPACT_ATOMS: atom_id res chain seq x y z
N MET A 1 24.85 27.98 5.52
CA MET A 1 24.10 27.11 4.61
C MET A 1 22.64 27.31 4.98
N GLU A 2 21.95 28.23 4.30
CA GLU A 2 20.52 28.44 4.52
C GLU A 2 19.79 27.22 4.00
N THR A 3 19.06 26.54 4.88
CA THR A 3 18.05 25.55 4.50
C THR A 3 16.94 26.32 3.81
N LEU A 4 16.82 26.15 2.50
CA LEU A 4 15.62 26.57 1.79
C LEU A 4 14.46 25.80 2.44
N ASP A 5 13.58 26.51 3.14
CA ASP A 5 12.27 25.98 3.54
C ASP A 5 11.54 25.66 2.24
N GLU A 6 11.68 24.41 1.79
CA GLU A 6 10.83 23.85 0.74
C GLU A 6 9.40 23.98 1.25
N GLY A 7 8.68 24.98 0.71
CA GLY A 7 7.30 25.27 1.10
C GLY A 7 6.54 23.96 1.19
N VAL A 8 5.94 23.72 2.37
CA VAL A 8 5.25 22.49 2.72
C VAL A 8 4.28 22.13 1.60
N GLU A 9 4.69 21.23 0.69
CA GLU A 9 3.78 20.70 -0.32
C GLU A 9 2.64 20.04 0.45
N GLU A 10 1.46 20.62 0.32
CA GLU A 10 0.27 20.25 1.07
C GLU A 10 -0.01 18.76 0.82
N TYR A 11 0.13 17.97 1.86
CA TYR A 11 0.05 16.52 1.80
C TYR A 11 -1.42 16.10 1.61
N SER A 12 -1.84 15.97 0.35
CA SER A 12 -3.18 15.48 -0.01
C SER A 12 -3.18 13.95 -0.16
N TRP A 13 -4.08 13.28 0.58
CA TRP A 13 -4.24 11.83 0.54
C TRP A 13 -5.71 11.45 0.79
N ARG A 14 -6.07 10.22 0.43
CA ARG A 14 -7.36 9.60 0.73
C ARG A 14 -7.17 8.12 1.02
N ASP A 15 -7.65 7.66 2.18
CA ASP A 15 -7.65 6.24 2.53
C ASP A 15 -8.71 5.51 1.70
N VAL A 16 -8.39 4.29 1.30
CA VAL A 16 -9.28 3.45 0.50
C VAL A 16 -9.79 2.32 1.37
N VAL A 17 -11.11 2.25 1.51
CA VAL A 17 -11.79 1.15 2.21
C VAL A 17 -11.80 -0.08 1.29
N LEU A 18 -10.89 -1.01 1.56
CA LEU A 18 -10.76 -2.29 0.84
C LEU A 18 -11.65 -3.37 1.48
N PRO A 19 -12.04 -4.43 0.74
CA PRO A 19 -12.82 -5.52 1.28
C PRO A 19 -12.10 -6.23 2.43
N ALA A 20 -12.77 -6.32 3.58
CA ALA A 20 -12.29 -7.07 4.74
C ALA A 20 -12.54 -8.58 4.54
N LEU A 21 -11.66 -9.23 3.78
CA LEU A 21 -11.77 -10.66 3.45
C LEU A 21 -11.32 -11.59 4.60
N ILE A 22 -10.60 -11.04 5.58
CA ILE A 22 -10.23 -11.73 6.82
C ILE A 22 -11.09 -11.13 7.95
N PRO A 23 -11.84 -11.94 8.72
CA PRO A 23 -12.62 -11.45 9.84
C PRO A 23 -11.77 -10.62 10.79
N VAL A 24 -12.18 -9.37 11.03
CA VAL A 24 -11.55 -8.52 12.04
C VAL A 24 -12.08 -9.00 13.39
N VAL A 25 -11.24 -9.74 14.13
CA VAL A 25 -11.55 -10.10 15.51
C VAL A 25 -11.59 -8.80 16.32
N GLN A 26 -12.79 -8.40 16.76
CA GLN A 26 -13.04 -7.12 17.44
C GLN A 26 -12.53 -7.10 18.88
N GLU A 27 -12.45 -8.27 19.52
CA GLU A 27 -12.00 -8.41 20.91
C GLU A 27 -10.88 -9.44 21.00
N PRO A 28 -9.74 -9.12 21.64
CA PRO A 28 -8.70 -10.11 21.86
C PRO A 28 -9.26 -11.21 22.76
N VAL A 29 -9.42 -12.42 22.21
CA VAL A 29 -9.64 -13.60 23.05
C VAL A 29 -8.36 -13.79 23.85
N ASP A 30 -8.45 -13.65 25.18
CA ASP A 30 -7.35 -13.85 26.12
C ASP A 30 -6.97 -15.34 26.18
N LEU A 31 -6.37 -15.84 25.11
CA LEU A 31 -5.71 -17.14 25.07
C LEU A 31 -4.31 -16.97 25.68
N GLU A 32 -3.95 -17.86 26.61
CA GLU A 32 -2.61 -17.90 27.21
C GLU A 32 -1.55 -17.88 26.10
N ARG A 33 -0.77 -16.80 26.07
CA ARG A 33 0.20 -16.55 25.00
C ARG A 33 1.38 -17.49 25.17
N GLU A 34 1.64 -18.34 24.16
CA GLU A 34 2.92 -19.05 24.05
C GLU A 34 4.10 -18.06 24.12
N SER A 35 5.09 -18.38 24.96
CA SER A 35 6.29 -17.58 25.27
C SER A 35 7.28 -17.42 24.11
N ARG A 36 7.01 -18.05 22.96
CA ARG A 36 7.83 -17.85 21.75
C ARG A 36 7.44 -16.50 21.15
N GLN A 37 8.41 -15.61 20.94
CA GLN A 37 8.25 -14.39 20.16
C GLN A 37 7.62 -14.74 18.80
N ARG A 38 6.29 -14.72 18.69
CA ARG A 38 5.60 -14.79 17.40
C ARG A 38 6.18 -13.63 16.60
N ARG A 39 6.72 -13.92 15.42
CA ARG A 39 7.09 -12.88 14.45
C ARG A 39 5.81 -12.10 14.19
N ARG A 40 5.69 -10.90 14.77
CA ARG A 40 4.57 -9.99 14.53
C ARG A 40 4.40 -9.84 13.02
N GLY A 41 3.16 -9.73 12.57
CA GLY A 41 2.86 -9.32 11.21
C GLY A 41 3.66 -8.08 10.84
N ARG A 42 4.31 -8.09 9.68
CA ARG A 42 5.08 -6.96 9.19
C ARG A 42 4.22 -6.16 8.23
N ASP A 43 4.43 -4.86 8.21
CA ASP A 43 3.89 -3.98 7.19
C ASP A 43 4.80 -4.03 5.96
N ILE A 44 4.22 -4.33 4.81
CA ILE A 44 4.90 -4.34 3.51
C ILE A 44 4.23 -3.27 2.64
N LEU A 45 5.00 -2.26 2.24
CA LEU A 45 4.49 -1.17 1.39
C LEU A 45 4.69 -1.54 -0.08
N VAL A 46 3.64 -1.45 -0.89
CA VAL A 46 3.68 -1.74 -2.33
C VAL A 46 3.15 -0.54 -3.11
N ALA A 47 3.99 0.04 -3.96
CA ALA A 47 3.58 1.10 -4.87
C ALA A 47 2.81 0.49 -6.05
N VAL A 48 1.56 0.92 -6.22
CA VAL A 48 0.64 0.39 -7.24
C VAL A 48 0.18 1.47 -8.21
N ASP A 49 -0.01 1.06 -9.46
CA ASP A 49 -0.60 1.89 -10.51
C ASP A 49 -1.44 1.03 -11.47
N HIS A 50 -1.94 1.63 -12.54
CA HIS A 50 -2.66 0.89 -13.58
C HIS A 50 -1.73 0.16 -14.57
N GLY A 51 -0.41 0.18 -14.35
CA GLY A 51 0.59 -0.49 -15.17
C GLY A 51 0.73 -1.99 -14.86
N PRO A 52 1.28 -2.78 -15.81
CA PRO A 52 1.54 -4.19 -15.59
C PRO A 52 2.70 -4.44 -14.62
N ASN A 53 3.68 -3.54 -14.56
CA ASN A 53 4.88 -3.72 -13.74
C ASN A 53 4.59 -3.65 -12.24
N SER A 54 3.68 -2.77 -11.82
CA SER A 54 3.26 -2.70 -10.41
C SER A 54 2.52 -3.97 -9.99
N LYS A 55 1.67 -4.51 -10.86
CA LYS A 55 1.02 -5.81 -10.66
C LYS A 55 2.04 -6.94 -10.53
N HIS A 56 3.04 -6.97 -11.41
CA HIS A 56 4.11 -7.97 -11.33
C HIS A 56 4.91 -7.84 -10.02
N ALA A 57 5.21 -6.61 -9.60
CA ALA A 57 5.91 -6.36 -8.34
C ALA A 57 5.08 -6.84 -7.12
N LEU A 58 3.76 -6.63 -7.14
CA LEU A 58 2.86 -7.19 -6.14
C LEU A 58 2.91 -8.72 -6.13
N HIS A 59 2.74 -9.36 -7.28
CA HIS A 59 2.77 -10.83 -7.37
C HIS A 59 4.11 -11.41 -6.91
N TRP A 60 5.21 -10.76 -7.26
CA TRP A 60 6.53 -11.13 -6.76
C TRP A 60 6.61 -11.03 -5.23
N ALA A 61 6.10 -9.93 -4.65
CA ALA A 61 6.07 -9.76 -3.20
C ALA A 61 5.22 -10.81 -2.51
N LEU A 62 4.02 -11.09 -3.03
CA LEU A 62 3.11 -12.10 -2.48
C LEU A 62 3.73 -13.49 -2.49
N ALA A 63 4.40 -13.87 -3.58
CA ALA A 63 4.98 -15.20 -3.74
C ALA A 63 6.30 -15.39 -2.96
N HIS A 64 7.11 -14.34 -2.77
CA HIS A 64 8.50 -14.49 -2.29
C HIS A 64 8.82 -13.74 -0.99
N LEU A 65 8.02 -12.74 -0.61
CA LEU A 65 8.31 -11.86 0.52
C LEU A 65 7.26 -11.96 1.64
N CYS A 66 5.99 -11.97 1.26
CA CYS A 66 4.85 -11.97 2.17
C CYS A 66 4.67 -13.31 2.88
N ARG A 67 4.15 -13.22 4.10
CA ARG A 67 3.74 -14.34 4.95
C ARG A 67 2.32 -14.08 5.44
N LEU A 68 1.61 -15.12 5.87
CA LEU A 68 0.20 -15.04 6.27
C LEU A 68 -0.13 -13.96 7.32
N ALA A 69 0.80 -13.65 8.22
CA ALA A 69 0.59 -12.61 9.24
C ALA A 69 0.90 -11.18 8.75
N ASP A 70 1.48 -10.99 7.57
CA ASP A 70 1.86 -9.68 7.05
C ASP A 70 0.63 -8.86 6.61
N THR A 71 0.77 -7.54 6.66
CA THR A 71 -0.21 -6.59 6.11
C THR A 71 0.43 -5.87 4.93
N VAL A 72 -0.23 -5.94 3.77
CA VAL A 72 0.20 -5.27 2.54
C VAL A 72 -0.49 -3.92 2.43
N HIS A 73 0.29 -2.85 2.35
CA HIS A 73 -0.19 -1.48 2.17
C HIS A 73 0.00 -1.07 0.72
N PHE A 74 -1.09 -0.84 0.00
CA PHE A 74 -1.06 -0.29 -1.35
C PHE A 74 -1.00 1.23 -1.30
N VAL A 75 -0.02 1.79 -2.01
CA VAL A 75 0.09 3.23 -2.24
C VAL A 75 -0.06 3.51 -3.72
N HIS A 76 -1.07 4.29 -4.08
CA HIS A 76 -1.26 4.77 -5.45
C HIS A 76 -1.05 6.28 -5.50
N ASN A 77 -0.19 6.74 -6.40
CA ASN A 77 -0.05 8.17 -6.67
C ASN A 77 -0.97 8.59 -7.82
N SER A 78 -1.83 9.57 -7.56
CA SER A 78 -2.73 10.14 -8.56
C SER A 78 -2.74 11.66 -8.50
N ILE A 79 -3.14 12.30 -9.60
CA ILE A 79 -3.41 13.74 -9.66
C ILE A 79 -4.90 13.93 -9.39
N GLY A 80 -5.27 14.86 -8.51
CA GLY A 80 -6.66 15.13 -8.15
C GLY A 80 -7.23 14.04 -7.25
N VAL A 81 -6.66 13.84 -6.06
CA VAL A 81 -7.15 12.81 -5.11
C VAL A 81 -8.58 13.09 -4.61
N GLN A 82 -9.01 14.34 -4.71
CA GLN A 82 -10.37 14.78 -4.38
C GLN A 82 -11.37 14.58 -5.53
N ASP A 83 -10.91 14.23 -6.75
CA ASP A 83 -11.79 13.91 -7.86
C ASP A 83 -12.41 12.53 -7.64
N GLU A 84 -13.74 12.46 -7.58
CA GLU A 84 -14.47 11.24 -7.29
C GLU A 84 -14.30 10.17 -8.38
N VAL A 85 -14.12 10.57 -9.65
CA VAL A 85 -13.88 9.63 -10.75
C VAL A 85 -12.49 8.99 -10.60
N VAL A 86 -11.48 9.80 -10.27
CA VAL A 86 -10.11 9.31 -10.03
C VAL A 86 -10.09 8.38 -8.82
N TYR A 87 -10.79 8.75 -7.74
CA TYR A 87 -10.92 7.93 -6.55
C TYR A 87 -11.58 6.59 -6.85
N GLU A 88 -12.72 6.56 -7.54
CA GLU A 88 -13.45 5.33 -7.82
C GLU A 88 -12.67 4.38 -8.74
N VAL A 89 -11.99 4.92 -9.77
CA VAL A 89 -11.13 4.12 -10.65
C VAL A 89 -9.94 3.53 -9.89
N SER A 90 -9.32 4.32 -9.03
CA SER A 90 -8.19 3.89 -8.19
C SER A 90 -8.62 2.86 -7.16
N LYS A 91 -9.76 3.10 -6.49
CA LYS A 91 -10.37 2.19 -5.51
C LYS A 91 -10.67 0.85 -6.13
N ARG A 92 -11.38 0.82 -7.27
CA ARG A 92 -11.69 -0.43 -7.98
C ARG A 92 -10.43 -1.22 -8.28
N ARG A 93 -9.36 -0.55 -8.73
CA ARG A 93 -8.08 -1.20 -8.98
C ARG A 93 -7.48 -1.79 -7.70
N MET A 94 -7.48 -1.04 -6.59
CA MET A 94 -6.98 -1.56 -5.32
C MET A 94 -7.83 -2.71 -4.77
N ASP A 95 -9.15 -2.67 -4.95
CA ASP A 95 -10.06 -3.76 -4.57
C ASP A 95 -9.70 -5.05 -5.30
N GLU A 96 -9.48 -4.98 -6.62
CA GLU A 96 -9.02 -6.12 -7.43
C GLU A 96 -7.69 -6.69 -6.89
N LEU A 97 -6.71 -5.83 -6.59
CA LEU A 97 -5.41 -6.24 -6.06
C LEU A 97 -5.52 -6.83 -4.64
N ALA A 98 -6.44 -6.34 -3.81
CA ALA A 98 -6.69 -6.85 -2.47
C ALA A 98 -7.26 -8.27 -2.50
N VAL A 99 -8.21 -8.52 -3.42
CA VAL A 99 -8.75 -9.85 -3.66
C VAL A 99 -7.65 -10.81 -4.12
N GLU A 100 -6.82 -10.40 -5.07
CA GLU A 100 -5.67 -11.20 -5.52
C GLU A 100 -4.68 -11.49 -4.38
N ALA A 101 -4.34 -10.49 -3.57
CA ALA A 101 -3.43 -10.65 -2.43
C ALA A 101 -3.96 -11.65 -1.40
N PHE A 102 -5.26 -11.59 -1.12
CA PHE A 102 -5.92 -12.55 -0.25
C PHE A 102 -5.92 -13.96 -0.85
N GLN A 103 -6.27 -14.12 -2.12
CA GLN A 103 -6.31 -15.43 -2.78
C GLN A 103 -4.94 -16.12 -2.87
N ILE A 104 -3.88 -15.34 -3.08
CA ILE A 104 -2.52 -15.88 -3.29
C ILE A 104 -1.83 -16.18 -1.96
N ALA A 105 -1.91 -15.26 -0.98
CA ALA A 105 -1.09 -15.30 0.23
C ALA A 105 -1.88 -15.21 1.54
N MET A 106 -3.22 -15.10 1.49
CA MET A 106 -4.10 -14.91 2.65
C MET A 106 -3.67 -13.73 3.54
N VAL A 107 -3.12 -12.67 2.93
CA VAL A 107 -2.66 -11.48 3.64
C VAL A 107 -3.76 -10.43 3.73
N ARG A 108 -3.67 -9.57 4.75
CA ARG A 108 -4.51 -8.38 4.87
C ARG A 108 -3.99 -7.31 3.91
N SER A 109 -4.90 -6.51 3.35
CA SER A 109 -4.57 -5.35 2.53
C SER A 109 -5.15 -4.06 3.10
N GLN A 110 -4.41 -2.96 2.96
CA GLN A 110 -4.86 -1.59 3.21
C GLN A 110 -4.50 -0.74 1.99
N GLY A 111 -5.29 0.27 1.66
CA GLY A 111 -5.08 1.10 0.47
C GLY A 111 -5.06 2.57 0.81
N ARG A 112 -4.17 3.32 0.17
CA ARG A 112 -4.10 4.78 0.27
C ARG A 112 -3.74 5.40 -1.07
N ILE A 113 -4.51 6.41 -1.46
CA ILE A 113 -4.23 7.24 -2.63
C ILE A 113 -3.55 8.52 -2.13
N VAL A 114 -2.47 8.91 -2.79
CA VAL A 114 -1.62 10.04 -2.40
C VAL A 114 -1.39 10.97 -3.57
N GLU A 115 -1.36 12.28 -3.33
CA GLU A 115 -1.15 13.30 -4.35
C GLU A 115 0.25 13.93 -4.23
N GLY A 116 0.90 14.20 -5.36
CA GLY A 116 2.21 14.84 -5.40
C GLY A 116 3.23 14.04 -6.21
N GLU A 117 4.51 14.31 -6.03
CA GLU A 117 5.57 13.57 -6.73
C GLU A 117 5.68 12.13 -6.20
N ALA A 118 5.44 11.14 -7.06
CA ALA A 118 5.36 9.73 -6.67
C ALA A 118 6.51 9.24 -5.77
N GLY A 119 7.77 9.60 -6.09
CA GLY A 119 8.93 9.22 -5.29
C GLY A 119 8.88 9.78 -3.88
N LYS A 120 8.64 11.10 -3.74
CA LYS A 120 8.51 11.77 -2.43
C LYS A 120 7.35 11.19 -1.62
N MET A 121 6.21 10.93 -2.27
CA MET A 121 5.02 10.42 -1.61
C MET A 121 5.20 8.98 -1.12
N ILE A 122 5.87 8.12 -1.90
CA ILE A 122 6.23 6.76 -1.45
C ILE A 122 7.19 6.83 -0.25
N CYS A 123 8.20 7.69 -0.30
CA CYS A 123 9.13 7.89 0.82
C CYS A 123 8.40 8.36 2.09
N ARG A 124 7.47 9.32 1.95
CA ARG A 124 6.65 9.84 3.05
C ARG A 124 5.76 8.74 3.65
N GLU A 125 5.14 7.91 2.82
CA GLU A 125 4.38 6.75 3.30
C GLU A 125 5.24 5.70 3.99
N ALA A 126 6.45 5.47 3.48
CA ALA A 126 7.41 4.58 4.13
C ALA A 126 7.87 5.13 5.50
N GLU A 127 8.09 6.43 5.63
CA GLU A 127 8.44 7.07 6.90
C GLU A 127 7.31 6.97 7.93
N ARG A 128 6.06 7.15 7.49
CA ARG A 128 4.87 7.02 8.32
C ARG A 128 4.64 5.58 8.80
N LEU A 129 4.68 4.62 7.88
CA LEU A 129 4.36 3.21 8.16
C LEU A 129 5.54 2.45 8.79
N LYS A 130 6.78 2.89 8.55
CA LYS A 130 8.02 2.17 8.89
C LYS A 130 7.96 0.70 8.45
N PRO A 131 7.64 0.42 7.17
CA PRO A 131 7.43 -0.93 6.70
C PRO A 131 8.74 -1.72 6.73
N ALA A 132 8.64 -3.05 6.80
CA ALA A 132 9.81 -3.92 6.70
C ALA A 132 10.43 -3.93 5.30
N ALA A 133 9.65 -3.58 4.28
CA ALA A 133 10.09 -3.46 2.89
C ALA A 133 9.17 -2.52 2.10
N VAL A 134 9.76 -1.86 1.11
CA VAL A 134 9.04 -1.15 0.05
C VAL A 134 9.23 -1.91 -1.25
N VAL A 135 8.15 -2.22 -1.95
CA VAL A 135 8.15 -2.93 -3.23
C VAL A 135 7.54 -2.04 -4.30
N MET A 136 8.18 -1.97 -5.46
CA MET A 136 7.73 -1.17 -6.59
C MET A 136 8.09 -1.85 -7.91
N GLY A 137 7.31 -1.57 -8.96
CA GLY A 137 7.64 -1.99 -10.32
C GLY A 137 8.87 -1.24 -10.86
N THR A 138 9.60 -1.85 -11.79
CA THR A 138 10.80 -1.24 -12.41
C THR A 138 10.50 0.07 -13.15
N ARG A 139 9.27 0.22 -13.67
CA ARG A 139 8.74 1.43 -14.29
C ARG A 139 7.24 1.57 -13.99
N GLY A 140 6.81 2.76 -13.60
CA GLY A 140 5.39 3.14 -13.53
C GLY A 140 4.90 3.75 -14.84
N ARG A 141 3.59 4.05 -14.93
CA ARG A 141 3.05 4.89 -16.01
C ARG A 141 3.47 6.35 -15.78
N GLY A 142 4.32 6.88 -16.65
CA GLY A 142 4.70 8.30 -16.63
C GLY A 142 3.58 9.21 -17.13
N ARG A 143 3.75 10.53 -16.93
CA ARG A 143 2.78 11.57 -17.38
C ARG A 143 2.65 11.67 -18.90
N ILE A 144 3.62 11.16 -19.66
CA ILE A 144 3.61 11.16 -21.13
C ILE A 144 3.39 9.72 -21.59
N GLN A 145 2.23 9.46 -22.21
CA GLN A 145 1.99 8.26 -23.00
C GLN A 145 2.39 8.54 -24.46
N ARG A 146 3.18 7.64 -25.04
CA ARG A 146 3.38 7.54 -26.49
C ARG A 146 2.56 6.36 -27.00
#